data_AF-A0A9P7AFN7-F1
#
_entry.id   AF-A0A9P7AFN7-F1
#
_cell.length_a   1.000
_cell.length_b   1.000
_cell.length_c   1.000
_cell.angle_alpha   90.00
_cell.angle_beta   90.00
_cell.angle_gamma   90.00
#
_symmetry.space_group_name_H-M   'P 1'
#
loop_
_entity.id
_entity.type
_entity.pdbx_description
1 polymer ?
#
loop_
_entity_poly.entity_id
_entity_poly.type
_entity_poly.pdbx_seq_one_letter_code
_entity_poly.pdbx_strand_id
1 'polypeptide(L)'
;MLVVHPASCCDVCLDPYSISSETAHSPHAIACGHIFCLTCLRSLPLSACPLCREPFRPDRVKKLYLANPSKQDDAEQDAEQDTNDDRHAGLLLHQAVRVVTEVQEWLKSQSGNPNSHIPLRAAVASLQRIKDLQDQIEREKAECCRLRDKLRTCKLYADLDSKTSRIVEEGLLSRIQKIENEHALEVII
;
A
#
# COMPACT_ATOMS: atom_id res chain seq x y z
N MET A 1 -3.75 16.80 -15.46
CA MET A 1 -2.86 15.65 -15.24
C MET A 1 -3.75 14.44 -15.07
N LEU A 2 -3.63 13.41 -15.93
CA LEU A 2 -4.41 12.19 -15.79
C LEU A 2 -3.73 11.30 -14.74
N VAL A 3 -4.39 11.10 -13.60
CA VAL A 3 -3.96 10.15 -12.58
C VAL A 3 -4.72 8.86 -12.86
N VAL A 4 -3.99 7.80 -13.20
CA VAL A 4 -4.54 6.47 -13.40
C VAL A 4 -4.20 5.66 -12.15
N HIS A 5 -5.21 4.99 -11.58
CA HIS A 5 -5.03 4.19 -10.37
C HIS A 5 -4.06 3.03 -10.65
N PRO A 6 -3.20 2.62 -9.70
CA PRO A 6 -2.25 1.52 -9.91
C PRO A 6 -2.90 0.19 -10.30
N ALA A 7 -4.16 -0.01 -9.89
CA ALA A 7 -4.96 -1.19 -10.27
C ALA A 7 -5.67 -1.07 -11.64
N SER A 8 -5.51 0.03 -12.37
CA SER A 8 -6.09 0.15 -13.71
C SER A 8 -5.39 -0.79 -14.68
N CYS A 9 -6.18 -1.66 -15.31
CA CYS A 9 -5.72 -2.63 -16.28
C CYS A 9 -6.45 -2.47 -17.62
N CYS A 10 -5.97 -3.16 -18.64
CA CYS A 10 -6.64 -3.21 -19.93
C CYS A 10 -7.85 -4.15 -19.89
N ASP A 11 -9.03 -3.70 -20.30
CA ASP A 11 -10.25 -4.56 -20.32
C ASP A 11 -10.20 -5.72 -21.33
N VAL A 12 -9.15 -5.84 -22.14
CA VAL A 12 -8.97 -6.92 -23.12
C VAL A 12 -8.02 -8.00 -22.61
N CYS A 13 -6.78 -7.64 -22.23
CA CYS A 13 -5.80 -8.60 -21.71
C CYS A 13 -5.78 -8.70 -20.18
N LEU A 14 -6.45 -7.79 -19.47
CA LEU A 14 -6.47 -7.66 -18.02
C LEU A 14 -5.10 -7.36 -17.38
N ASP A 15 -4.09 -7.04 -18.20
CA ASP A 15 -2.77 -6.66 -17.71
C ASP A 15 -2.77 -5.22 -17.18
N PRO A 16 -2.03 -4.94 -16.09
CA PRO A 16 -1.83 -3.59 -15.58
C PRO A 16 -1.19 -2.66 -16.62
N TYR A 17 -1.58 -1.39 -16.61
CA TYR A 17 -0.95 -0.39 -17.47
C TYR A 17 0.46 -0.06 -17.02
N SER A 18 1.41 -0.08 -17.95
CA SER A 18 2.79 0.27 -17.68
C SER A 18 3.04 1.78 -17.86
N ILE A 19 3.68 2.39 -16.86
CA ILE A 19 3.97 3.83 -16.79
C ILE A 19 5.26 4.19 -17.56
N SER A 20 6.04 3.19 -18.00
CA SER A 20 7.29 3.41 -18.72
C SER A 20 7.06 3.86 -20.17
N SER A 21 7.99 4.67 -20.68
CA SER A 21 7.86 5.43 -21.92
C SER A 21 7.71 4.58 -23.19
N GLU A 22 8.00 3.27 -23.18
CA GLU A 22 8.07 2.46 -24.41
C GLU A 22 7.52 1.03 -24.29
N THR A 23 6.63 0.78 -23.33
CA THR A 23 6.06 -0.56 -23.14
C THR A 23 4.77 -0.78 -23.95
N ALA A 24 4.63 -2.01 -24.46
CA ALA A 24 3.47 -2.49 -25.21
C ALA A 24 2.14 -2.39 -24.42
N HIS A 25 2.25 -2.37 -23.08
CA HIS A 25 1.14 -2.24 -22.13
C HIS A 25 0.83 -0.78 -21.73
N SER A 26 1.32 0.21 -22.46
CA SER A 26 0.99 1.62 -22.17
C SER A 26 -0.46 1.95 -22.57
N PRO A 27 -1.17 2.81 -21.79
CA PRO A 27 -2.58 3.13 -22.02
C PRO A 27 -2.76 4.03 -23.24
N HIS A 28 -3.71 3.66 -24.10
CA HIS A 28 -4.07 4.40 -25.30
C HIS A 28 -5.57 4.64 -25.37
N ALA A 29 -5.96 5.88 -25.64
CA ALA A 29 -7.34 6.26 -25.86
C ALA A 29 -7.69 6.19 -27.36
N ILE A 30 -8.89 5.68 -27.65
CA ILE A 30 -9.51 5.75 -28.97
C ILE A 30 -10.57 6.85 -29.01
N ALA A 31 -11.12 7.14 -30.21
CA ALA A 31 -12.01 8.29 -30.44
C ALA A 31 -13.26 8.29 -29.55
N CYS A 32 -13.79 7.12 -29.19
CA CYS A 32 -14.96 6.98 -28.31
C CYS A 32 -14.64 7.18 -26.82
N GLY A 33 -13.38 7.43 -26.45
CA GLY A 33 -12.95 7.70 -25.07
C GLY A 33 -12.56 6.47 -24.24
N HIS A 34 -12.76 5.25 -24.73
CA HIS A 34 -12.31 4.05 -24.03
C HIS A 34 -10.78 3.86 -24.14
N ILE A 35 -10.19 3.23 -23.14
CA ILE A 35 -8.74 3.10 -22.97
C ILE A 35 -8.35 1.62 -22.98
N PHE A 36 -7.34 1.29 -23.77
CA PHE A 36 -6.80 -0.07 -23.88
C PHE A 36 -5.27 -0.02 -24.04
N CYS A 37 -4.59 -1.15 -23.88
CA CYS A 37 -3.17 -1.20 -24.22
C CYS A 37 -2.95 -1.20 -25.74
N LEU A 38 -1.76 -0.76 -26.16
CA LEU A 38 -1.44 -0.67 -27.59
C LEU A 38 -1.48 -2.03 -28.28
N THR A 39 -1.01 -3.07 -27.61
CA THR A 39 -1.01 -4.45 -28.13
C THR A 39 -2.42 -4.90 -28.46
N CYS A 40 -3.35 -4.73 -27.52
CA CYS A 40 -4.74 -5.13 -27.72
C CYS A 40 -5.40 -4.34 -28.85
N LEU A 41 -5.18 -3.02 -28.93
CA LEU A 41 -5.74 -2.22 -30.03
C LEU A 41 -5.23 -2.66 -31.41
N ARG A 42 -3.98 -3.12 -31.51
CA ARG A 42 -3.38 -3.61 -32.76
C ARG A 42 -3.81 -5.03 -33.12
N SER A 43 -4.15 -5.86 -32.12
CA SER A 43 -4.58 -7.25 -32.33
C SER A 43 -6.08 -7.38 -32.62
N LEU A 44 -6.86 -6.30 -32.52
CA LEU A 44 -8.29 -6.34 -32.82
C LEU A 44 -8.52 -6.54 -34.32
N PRO A 45 -9.26 -7.60 -34.73
CA PRO A 45 -9.49 -7.90 -36.14
C PRO A 45 -10.41 -6.88 -36.82
N LEU A 46 -11.24 -6.19 -36.01
CA LEU A 46 -12.09 -5.10 -36.44
C LEU A 46 -11.63 -3.87 -35.64
N SER A 47 -11.35 -2.75 -36.32
CA SER A 47 -11.06 -1.47 -35.66
C SER A 47 -12.34 -0.88 -35.04
N ALA A 48 -12.92 -1.60 -34.09
CA ALA A 48 -14.12 -1.25 -33.34
C ALA A 48 -13.87 -1.44 -31.84
N CYS A 49 -14.40 -0.53 -31.03
CA CYS A 49 -14.23 -0.58 -29.59
C CYS A 49 -14.84 -1.87 -28.99
N PRO A 50 -14.11 -2.64 -28.17
CA PRO A 50 -14.66 -3.81 -27.47
C PRO A 50 -15.86 -3.50 -26.55
N LEU A 51 -15.96 -2.27 -26.04
CA LEU A 51 -16.97 -1.88 -25.05
C LEU A 51 -18.22 -1.29 -25.70
N CYS A 52 -18.08 -0.28 -26.56
CA CYS A 52 -19.24 0.40 -27.20
C CYS A 52 -19.44 0.05 -28.67
N ARG A 53 -18.54 -0.73 -29.29
CA ARG A 53 -18.58 -1.14 -30.71
C ARG A 53 -18.45 0.01 -31.72
N GLU A 54 -18.15 1.21 -31.27
CA GLU A 54 -17.91 2.34 -32.16
C GLU A 54 -16.64 2.11 -32.98
N PRO A 55 -16.68 2.30 -34.32
CA PRO A 55 -15.50 2.14 -35.16
C PRO A 55 -14.47 3.23 -34.83
N PHE A 56 -13.20 2.87 -34.79
CA PHE A 56 -12.08 3.78 -34.58
C PHE A 56 -11.05 3.64 -35.69
N ARG A 57 -10.29 4.72 -35.93
CA ARG A 57 -9.16 4.71 -36.86
C ARG A 57 -7.86 4.44 -36.08
N PRO A 58 -7.07 3.42 -36.43
CA PRO A 58 -5.79 3.14 -35.78
C PRO A 58 -4.85 4.35 -35.74
N ASP A 59 -4.87 5.19 -36.78
CA ASP A 59 -4.02 6.40 -36.88
C ASP A 59 -4.41 7.51 -35.88
N ARG A 60 -5.62 7.42 -35.31
CA ARG A 60 -6.15 8.38 -34.32
C ARG A 60 -6.03 7.89 -32.89
N VAL A 61 -5.43 6.72 -32.66
CA VAL A 61 -5.14 6.20 -31.32
C VAL A 61 -4.11 7.11 -30.67
N LYS A 62 -4.42 7.63 -29.46
CA LYS A 62 -3.54 8.55 -28.74
C LYS A 62 -3.00 7.89 -27.49
N LYS A 63 -1.67 7.91 -27.34
CA LYS A 63 -0.99 7.48 -26.12
C LYS A 63 -1.32 8.46 -24.99
N LEU A 64 -1.70 7.91 -23.84
CA LEU A 64 -1.89 8.69 -22.63
C LEU A 64 -0.58 8.72 -21.83
N TYR A 65 -0.14 9.92 -21.49
CA TYR A 65 1.03 10.12 -20.62
C TYR A 65 0.56 10.11 -19.16
N LEU A 66 1.03 9.11 -18.41
CA LEU A 66 0.80 9.02 -16.97
C LEU A 66 1.90 9.80 -16.26
N ALA A 67 1.52 10.75 -15.41
CA ALA A 67 2.48 11.43 -14.56
C ALA A 67 2.95 10.43 -13.49
N ASN A 68 4.24 10.09 -13.51
CA ASN A 68 4.84 9.28 -12.48
C ASN A 68 5.34 10.20 -11.36
N PRO A 69 4.79 10.13 -10.13
CA PRO A 69 5.31 10.92 -9.01
C PRO A 69 6.69 10.45 -8.51
N SER A 70 7.22 9.32 -8.98
CA SER A 70 8.45 8.71 -8.45
C SER A 70 9.77 9.13 -9.15
N LYS A 71 9.83 10.32 -9.74
CA LYS A 71 11.11 10.93 -10.14
C LYS A 71 11.35 12.21 -9.36
N GLN A 72 11.47 12.06 -8.04
CA GLN A 72 12.32 12.94 -7.23
C GLN A 72 13.63 12.20 -7.00
N ASP A 73 14.72 12.92 -7.20
CA ASP A 73 16.09 12.42 -7.31
C ASP A 73 16.56 11.57 -6.12
N ASP A 74 17.51 10.70 -6.41
CA ASP A 74 18.21 9.80 -5.48
C ASP A 74 18.75 10.55 -4.24
N ALA A 75 18.00 10.55 -3.14
CA ALA A 75 18.50 10.83 -1.81
C ALA A 75 17.56 10.20 -0.75
N GLU A 76 17.98 9.05 -0.24
CA GLU A 76 17.66 8.52 1.11
C GLU A 76 16.33 8.97 1.74
N GLN A 77 15.20 8.35 1.37
CA GLN A 77 13.99 8.39 2.20
C GLN A 77 13.26 7.03 2.19
N ASP A 78 13.73 6.12 3.04
CA ASP A 78 12.91 5.07 3.65
C ASP A 78 11.97 5.73 4.68
N ALA A 79 10.86 6.32 4.23
CA ALA A 79 9.71 6.62 5.08
C ALA A 79 8.51 7.11 4.25
N GLU A 80 7.35 6.49 4.48
CA GLU A 80 6.03 7.10 4.30
C GLU A 80 5.53 7.34 2.87
N GLN A 81 5.31 6.25 2.12
CA GLN A 81 4.49 6.28 0.91
C GLN A 81 3.36 5.24 0.97
N ASP A 82 2.50 5.34 1.99
CA ASP A 82 1.33 4.46 2.16
C ASP A 82 0.08 5.17 2.70
N THR A 83 0.06 6.51 2.76
CA THR A 83 -1.00 7.27 3.47
C THR A 83 -2.08 7.87 2.58
N ASN A 84 -1.94 7.81 1.25
CA ASN A 84 -2.86 8.51 0.33
C ASN A 84 -3.99 7.63 -0.22
N ASP A 85 -3.83 6.30 -0.27
CA ASP A 85 -4.88 5.37 -0.73
C ASP A 85 -5.91 5.04 0.38
N ASP A 86 -5.53 5.10 1.66
CA ASP A 86 -6.42 4.80 2.79
C ASP A 86 -7.51 5.89 3.01
N ARG A 87 -7.26 7.13 2.56
CA ARG A 87 -8.16 8.28 2.82
C ARG A 87 -9.45 8.25 2.01
N HIS A 88 -9.43 7.74 0.78
CA HIS A 88 -10.62 7.67 -0.07
C HIS A 88 -11.53 6.48 0.28
N ALA A 89 -10.95 5.35 0.71
CA ALA A 89 -11.72 4.21 1.20
C ALA A 89 -12.49 4.55 2.50
N GLY A 90 -11.87 5.33 3.40
CA GLY A 90 -12.52 5.76 4.65
C GLY A 90 -13.77 6.62 4.46
N LEU A 91 -13.80 7.49 3.44
CA LEU A 91 -14.95 8.36 3.15
C LEU A 91 -16.17 7.57 2.65
N LEU A 92 -15.96 6.59 1.75
CA LEU A 92 -17.03 5.73 1.25
C LEU A 92 -17.59 4.82 2.37
N LEU A 93 -16.73 4.39 3.29
CA LEU A 93 -17.14 3.54 4.39
C LEU A 93 -17.97 4.30 5.44
N HIS A 94 -17.60 5.53 5.77
CA HIS A 94 -18.37 6.34 6.71
C HIS A 94 -19.81 6.58 6.20
N GLN A 95 -19.98 6.73 4.89
CA GLN A 95 -21.30 6.78 4.27
C GLN A 95 -22.04 5.43 4.35
N ALA A 96 -21.34 4.31 4.14
CA ALA A 96 -21.91 2.97 4.26
C ALA A 96 -22.38 2.65 5.69
N VAL A 97 -21.65 3.08 6.73
CA VAL A 97 -22.04 2.88 8.14
C VAL A 97 -23.39 3.54 8.44
N ARG A 98 -23.59 4.78 8.00
CA ARG A 98 -24.87 5.49 8.18
C ARG A 98 -26.03 4.76 7.52
N VAL A 99 -25.84 4.33 6.26
CA VAL A 99 -26.86 3.57 5.51
C VAL A 99 -27.18 2.25 6.20
N VAL A 100 -26.16 1.54 6.72
CA VAL A 100 -26.37 0.29 7.45
C VAL A 100 -27.20 0.51 8.71
N THR A 101 -26.92 1.56 9.49
CA THR A 101 -27.68 1.88 10.71
C THR A 101 -29.14 2.21 10.39
N GLU A 102 -29.38 3.07 9.39
CA GLU A 102 -30.73 3.44 8.95
C GLU A 102 -31.53 2.22 8.47
N VAL A 103 -30.91 1.34 7.66
CA VAL A 103 -31.53 0.10 7.18
C VAL A 103 -31.82 -0.87 8.33
N GLN A 104 -30.93 -0.98 9.31
CA GLN A 104 -31.14 -1.81 10.49
C GLN A 104 -32.31 -1.31 11.36
N GLU A 105 -32.44 0.00 11.55
CA GLU A 105 -33.56 0.61 12.26
C GLU A 105 -34.88 0.39 11.52
N TRP A 106 -34.88 0.55 10.20
CA TRP A 106 -36.03 0.22 9.37
C TRP A 106 -36.39 -1.27 9.42
N LEU A 107 -35.41 -2.17 9.37
CA LEU A 107 -35.63 -3.62 9.50
C LEU A 107 -36.17 -4.02 10.89
N LYS A 108 -35.89 -3.25 11.94
CA LYS A 108 -36.40 -3.45 13.30
C LYS A 108 -37.84 -2.96 13.44
N SER A 109 -38.23 -1.88 12.75
CA SER A 109 -39.61 -1.38 12.78
C SER A 109 -40.58 -2.24 11.97
N GLN A 110 -40.07 -3.08 11.06
CA GLN A 110 -40.85 -4.10 10.34
C GLN A 110 -41.02 -5.38 11.19
N SER A 111 -41.97 -5.35 12.13
CA SER A 111 -42.24 -6.46 13.08
C SER A 111 -43.01 -7.66 12.50
N GLY A 112 -43.25 -7.70 11.18
CA GLY A 112 -44.23 -8.63 10.59
C GLY A 112 -43.75 -10.04 10.23
N ASN A 113 -42.47 -10.25 9.89
CA ASN A 113 -41.98 -11.57 9.46
C ASN A 113 -40.44 -11.67 9.51
N PRO A 114 -39.84 -12.62 10.24
CA PRO A 114 -38.38 -12.80 10.27
C PRO A 114 -37.79 -13.21 8.92
N ASN A 115 -38.60 -13.78 8.02
CA ASN A 115 -38.20 -14.18 6.66
C ASN A 115 -38.49 -13.12 5.59
N SER A 116 -38.98 -11.93 5.97
CA SER A 116 -39.07 -10.82 5.00
C SER A 116 -37.69 -10.20 4.74
N HIS A 117 -37.47 -9.76 3.50
CA HIS A 117 -36.27 -9.02 3.08
C HIS A 117 -34.94 -9.76 3.30
N ILE A 118 -34.90 -11.08 3.09
CA ILE A 118 -33.68 -11.92 3.18
C ILE A 118 -32.48 -11.31 2.43
N PRO A 119 -32.60 -10.82 1.17
CA PRO A 119 -31.46 -10.25 0.46
C PRO A 119 -30.91 -8.99 1.14
N LEU A 120 -31.79 -8.14 1.69
CA LEU A 120 -31.39 -6.92 2.39
C LEU A 120 -30.68 -7.25 3.72
N ARG A 121 -31.20 -8.23 4.47
CA ARG A 121 -30.55 -8.71 5.70
C ARG A 121 -29.17 -9.31 5.41
N ALA A 122 -29.02 -10.08 4.33
CA ALA A 122 -27.75 -10.64 3.90
C ALA A 122 -26.73 -9.57 3.47
N ALA A 123 -27.19 -8.53 2.75
CA ALA A 123 -26.36 -7.41 2.36
C ALA A 123 -25.87 -6.61 3.59
N VAL A 124 -26.77 -6.30 4.54
CA VAL A 124 -26.44 -5.63 5.81
C VAL A 124 -25.43 -6.45 6.62
N ALA A 125 -25.65 -7.76 6.76
CA ALA A 125 -24.71 -8.63 7.46
C ALA A 125 -23.33 -8.65 6.80
N SER A 126 -23.27 -8.58 5.46
CA SER A 126 -22.01 -8.53 4.72
C SER A 126 -21.28 -7.20 4.92
N LEU A 127 -21.99 -6.08 4.89
CA LEU A 127 -21.40 -4.76 5.19
C LEU A 127 -20.89 -4.68 6.63
N GLN A 128 -21.61 -5.27 7.59
CA GLN A 128 -21.15 -5.34 8.97
C GLN A 128 -19.85 -6.13 9.09
N ARG A 129 -19.74 -7.29 8.43
CA ARG A 129 -18.49 -8.07 8.42
C ARG A 129 -17.32 -7.29 7.80
N ILE A 130 -17.56 -6.54 6.74
CA ILE A 130 -16.53 -5.69 6.11
C ILE A 130 -16.04 -4.64 7.11
N LYS A 131 -16.96 -3.98 7.83
CA LYS A 131 -16.62 -3.03 8.89
C LYS A 131 -15.78 -3.69 9.99
N ASP A 132 -16.21 -4.85 10.49
CA ASP A 132 -15.49 -5.55 11.56
C ASP A 132 -14.06 -5.95 11.13
N LEU A 133 -13.89 -6.36 9.86
CA LEU A 133 -12.58 -6.64 9.27
C LEU A 133 -11.72 -5.39 9.16
N GLN A 134 -12.29 -4.24 8.81
CA GLN A 134 -11.55 -2.97 8.74
C GLN A 134 -11.11 -2.50 10.12
N ASP A 135 -11.99 -2.57 11.12
CA ASP A 135 -11.64 -2.26 12.50
C ASP A 135 -10.51 -3.20 12.99
N GLN A 136 -10.51 -4.46 12.55
CA GLN A 136 -9.43 -5.40 12.86
C GLN A 136 -8.13 -5.03 12.17
N ILE A 137 -8.15 -4.67 10.90
CA ILE A 137 -6.98 -4.19 10.15
C ILE A 137 -6.38 -2.94 10.83
N GLU A 138 -7.21 -2.00 11.26
CA GLU A 138 -6.74 -0.79 11.95
C GLU A 138 -6.06 -1.13 13.29
N ARG A 139 -6.64 -2.05 14.07
CA ARG A 139 -6.02 -2.55 15.30
C ARG A 139 -4.68 -3.24 15.05
N GLU A 140 -4.61 -4.09 14.04
CA GLU A 140 -3.39 -4.80 13.66
C GLU A 140 -2.31 -3.85 13.14
N LYS A 141 -2.67 -2.84 12.34
CA LYS A 141 -1.77 -1.77 11.90
C LYS A 141 -1.20 -1.02 13.12
N ALA A 142 -2.05 -0.62 14.06
CA ALA A 142 -1.62 0.08 15.27
C ALA A 142 -0.64 -0.78 16.11
N GLU A 143 -0.93 -2.07 16.25
CA GLU A 143 -0.06 -3.01 16.97
C GLU A 143 1.29 -3.22 16.25
N CYS A 144 1.27 -3.35 14.92
CA CYS A 144 2.47 -3.43 14.10
C CYS A 144 3.36 -2.18 14.26
N CYS A 145 2.77 -0.98 14.24
CA CYS A 145 3.49 0.26 14.49
C CYS A 145 4.15 0.25 15.88
N ARG A 146 3.38 -0.11 16.91
CA ARG A 146 3.89 -0.20 18.29
C ARG A 146 5.05 -1.18 18.44
N LEU A 147 4.96 -2.36 17.83
CA LEU A 147 6.03 -3.37 17.88
C LEU A 147 7.27 -2.90 17.12
N ARG A 148 7.10 -2.20 16.00
CA ARG A 148 8.21 -1.62 15.23
C ARG A 148 8.96 -0.55 16.03
N ASP A 149 8.25 0.32 16.74
CA ASP A 149 8.87 1.35 17.60
C ASP A 149 9.62 0.73 18.78
N LYS A 150 9.06 -0.32 19.38
CA LYS A 150 9.75 -1.10 20.42
C LYS A 150 11.02 -1.73 19.89
N LEU A 151 10.96 -2.37 18.72
CA LEU A 151 12.13 -2.98 18.09
C LEU A 151 13.21 -1.94 17.80
N ARG A 152 12.83 -0.78 17.26
CA ARG A 152 13.76 0.34 17.01
C ARG A 152 14.45 0.79 18.29
N THR A 153 13.67 0.95 19.35
CA THR A 153 14.16 1.37 20.68
C THR A 153 15.11 0.32 21.27
N CYS A 154 14.74 -0.96 21.23
CA CYS A 154 15.58 -2.05 21.72
C CYS A 154 16.91 -2.13 20.95
N LYS A 155 16.90 -1.96 19.62
CA LYS A 155 18.12 -1.91 18.81
C LYS A 155 19.05 -0.78 19.24
N LEU A 156 18.50 0.42 19.44
CA LEU A 156 19.28 1.58 19.88
C LEU A 156 19.94 1.34 21.24
N TYR A 157 19.21 0.74 22.20
CA TYR A 157 19.79 0.37 23.49
C TYR A 157 20.85 -0.72 23.38
N ALA A 158 20.64 -1.75 22.55
CA ALA A 158 21.63 -2.80 22.34
C ALA A 158 22.93 -2.23 21.72
N ASP A 159 22.83 -1.31 20.78
CA ASP A 159 23.98 -0.64 20.17
C ASP A 159 24.74 0.23 21.18
N LEU A 160 24.01 0.94 22.06
CA LEU A 160 24.61 1.75 23.11
C LEU A 160 25.33 0.89 24.14
N ASP A 161 24.71 -0.21 24.56
CA ASP A 161 25.28 -1.16 25.51
C ASP A 161 26.52 -1.86 24.95
N SER A 162 26.46 -2.27 23.68
CA SER A 162 27.62 -2.84 22.97
C SER A 162 28.80 -1.87 22.91
N LYS A 163 28.55 -0.59 22.59
CA LYS A 163 29.59 0.46 22.59
C LYS A 163 30.16 0.68 23.99
N THR A 164 29.30 0.73 25.00
CA THR A 164 29.70 0.96 26.39
C THR A 164 30.55 -0.21 26.90
N SER A 165 30.11 -1.44 26.62
CA SER A 165 30.84 -2.68 26.96
C SER A 165 32.22 -2.71 26.32
N ARG A 166 32.33 -2.36 25.03
CA ARG A 166 33.61 -2.27 24.33
C ARG A 166 34.56 -1.25 24.96
N ILE A 167 34.07 -0.06 25.32
CA ILE A 167 34.88 0.97 25.99
C ILE A 167 35.39 0.48 27.35
N VAL A 168 34.53 -0.20 28.13
CA VAL A 168 34.91 -0.77 29.42
C VAL A 168 35.97 -1.86 29.24
N GLU A 169 35.77 -2.77 28.28
CA GLU A 169 36.72 -3.84 27.96
C GLU A 169 38.09 -3.28 27.56
N GLU A 170 38.14 -2.34 26.62
CA GLU A 170 39.38 -1.67 26.19
C GLU A 170 40.10 -0.98 27.36
N GLY A 171 39.34 -0.34 28.26
CA GLY A 171 39.87 0.29 29.47
C GLY A 171 40.46 -0.72 30.45
N LEU A 172 39.81 -1.87 30.65
CA LEU A 172 40.30 -2.95 31.52
C LEU A 172 41.56 -3.59 30.95
N LEU A 173 41.58 -3.90 29.64
CA LEU A 173 42.76 -4.45 28.96
C LEU A 173 43.97 -3.52 29.09
N SER A 174 43.77 -2.22 28.87
CA SER A 174 44.83 -1.21 29.03
C SER A 174 45.39 -1.18 30.46
N ARG A 175 44.52 -1.36 31.47
CA ARG A 175 44.94 -1.39 32.88
C ARG A 175 45.69 -2.68 33.23
N ILE A 176 45.26 -3.82 32.71
CA ILE A 176 45.95 -5.11 32.88
C ILE A 176 47.37 -5.00 32.30
N GLN A 177 47.49 -4.52 31.06
CA GLN A 177 48.80 -4.37 30.40
C GLN A 177 49.74 -3.44 31.18
N LYS A 178 49.20 -2.36 31.77
CA LYS A 178 49.98 -1.47 32.63
C LYS A 178 50.52 -2.18 33.87
N ILE A 179 49.68 -2.96 34.56
CA ILE A 179 50.05 -3.72 35.75
C ILE A 179 51.07 -4.80 35.41
N GLU A 180 50.90 -5.51 34.29
CA GLU A 180 51.86 -6.51 33.81
C GLU A 180 53.23 -5.90 33.53
N ASN A 181 53.27 -4.72 32.90
CA ASN A 181 54.51 -4.00 32.64
C ASN A 181 55.18 -3.53 33.94
N GLU A 182 54.41 -3.03 34.92
CA GLU A 182 54.92 -2.62 36.23
C GLU A 182 55.55 -3.81 36.98
N HIS A 183 54.86 -4.95 37.03
CA HIS A 183 55.41 -6.17 37.65
C HIS A 183 56.63 -6.72 36.91
N ALA A 184 56.66 -6.66 35.58
CA ALA A 184 57.83 -7.09 34.81
C ALA A 184 59.09 -6.28 35.14
N LEU A 185 58.93 -4.99 35.47
CA LEU A 185 60.03 -4.13 35.90
C LEU A 185 60.50 -4.44 37.33
N GLU A 186 59.57 -4.76 38.24
CA GLU A 186 59.89 -5.10 39.64
C GLU A 186 60.64 -6.44 39.78
N VAL A 187 60.38 -7.42 38.90
CA VAL A 187 61.02 -8.75 38.96
C VAL A 187 62.47 -8.76 38.45
N ILE A 188 62.92 -7.70 37.77
CA ILE A 188 64.27 -7.60 37.18
C ILE A 188 65.29 -6.99 38.18
N ILE A 189 64.84 -6.47 39.31
CA ILE A 189 65.66 -5.86 40.38
C ILE A 189 65.89 -6.86 41.51
#